data_AF-A0A928DAA0-F1
#
_entry.id   AF-A0A928DAA0-F1
#
_cell.length_a   1.000
_cell.length_b   1.000
_cell.length_c   1.000
_cell.angle_alpha   90.00
_cell.angle_beta   90.00
_cell.angle_gamma   90.00
#
_symmetry.space_group_name_H-M   'P 1'
#
loop_
_entity.id
_entity.type
_entity.pdbx_description
1 polymer ?
#
loop_
_entity_poly.entity_id
_entity_poly.type
_entity_poly.pdbx_seq_one_letter_code
_entity_poly.pdbx_strand_id
1 'polypeptide(L)'
;MTEKTKSGDSQKILISIRSLRRASARDVISGIFNHLERTSDCNICLMQSVENPITPEKISNAEKSNVAGLFISKAEDAELMRALVDTPIPMAVIGIKD
;
A
#
# COMPACT_ATOMS: atom_id res chain seq x y z
N MET A 1 -7.13 0.45 39.66
CA MET A 1 -7.65 0.70 38.30
C MET A 1 -6.46 0.93 37.40
N THR A 2 -6.01 -0.08 36.67
CA THR A 2 -4.95 0.06 35.67
C THR A 2 -5.60 0.41 34.35
N GLU A 3 -5.37 1.63 33.88
CA GLU A 3 -5.78 2.10 32.57
C GLU A 3 -5.17 1.18 31.51
N LYS A 4 -6.01 0.38 30.84
CA LYS A 4 -5.64 -0.26 29.59
C LYS A 4 -5.44 0.86 28.57
N THR A 5 -4.20 1.18 28.27
CA THR A 5 -3.82 1.99 27.11
C THR A 5 -4.58 1.45 25.90
N LYS A 6 -5.46 2.29 25.31
CA LYS A 6 -6.05 2.06 24.00
C LYS A 6 -4.92 1.61 23.07
N SER A 7 -5.04 0.43 22.48
CA SER A 7 -4.26 0.09 21.29
C SER A 7 -4.55 1.19 20.27
N GLY A 8 -3.62 2.14 20.12
CA GLY A 8 -3.72 3.13 19.07
C GLY A 8 -3.80 2.38 17.76
N ASP A 9 -4.80 2.68 16.93
CA ASP A 9 -4.94 2.04 15.62
C ASP A 9 -3.62 2.24 14.84
N SER A 10 -2.83 1.18 14.74
CA SER A 10 -1.57 1.19 13.99
C SER A 10 -1.89 1.53 12.54
N GLN A 11 -1.17 2.52 12.00
CA GLN A 11 -1.43 3.09 10.67
C GLN A 11 -1.36 2.00 9.61
N LYS A 12 -2.32 1.95 8.68
CA LYS A 12 -2.36 0.95 7.62
C LYS A 12 -1.72 1.48 6.35
N ILE A 13 -0.76 0.77 5.79
CA ILE A 13 -0.16 1.07 4.48
C ILE A 13 -0.56 -0.02 3.51
N LEU A 14 -1.06 0.37 2.33
CA LEU A 14 -1.40 -0.58 1.27
C LEU A 14 -0.33 -0.56 0.17
N ILE A 15 0.16 -1.73 -0.19
CA ILE A 15 1.16 -1.92 -1.24
C ILE A 15 0.58 -2.82 -2.32
N SER A 16 0.37 -2.29 -3.52
CA SER A 16 -0.01 -3.04 -4.71
C SER A 16 1.20 -3.22 -5.62
N ILE A 17 1.61 -4.48 -5.81
CA ILE A 17 2.75 -4.84 -6.65
C ILE A 17 2.36 -5.88 -7.69
N ARG A 18 2.81 -5.73 -8.95
CA ARG A 18 2.42 -6.65 -10.02
C ARG A 18 2.70 -8.11 -9.69
N SER A 19 3.92 -8.43 -9.27
CA SER A 19 4.33 -9.78 -8.88
C SER A 19 5.61 -9.79 -8.05
N LEU A 20 5.69 -10.65 -7.03
CA LEU A 20 6.91 -10.91 -6.24
C LEU A 20 7.83 -11.97 -6.86
N ARG A 21 7.49 -12.52 -8.04
CA ARG A 21 8.33 -13.50 -8.73
C ARG A 21 9.66 -12.89 -9.18
N ARG A 22 9.69 -11.59 -9.44
CA ARG A 22 10.88 -10.83 -9.85
C ARG A 22 11.76 -10.46 -8.66
N ALA A 23 13.08 -10.58 -8.80
CA ALA A 23 14.02 -10.16 -7.76
C ALA A 23 13.92 -8.67 -7.45
N SER A 24 13.86 -7.83 -8.49
CA SER A 24 13.66 -6.37 -8.38
C SER A 24 12.44 -5.99 -7.54
N ALA A 25 11.31 -6.69 -7.74
CA ALA A 25 10.11 -6.50 -6.95
C ALA A 25 10.33 -6.84 -5.47
N ARG A 26 11.01 -7.95 -5.17
CA ARG A 26 11.33 -8.35 -3.78
C ARG A 26 12.27 -7.36 -3.11
N ASP A 27 13.27 -6.86 -3.84
CA ASP A 27 14.25 -5.91 -3.31
C ASP A 27 13.58 -4.59 -2.92
N VAL A 28 12.69 -4.06 -3.78
CA VAL A 28 11.94 -2.85 -3.47
C VAL A 28 11.03 -3.05 -2.25
N ILE A 29 10.30 -4.15 -2.22
CA ILE A 29 9.42 -4.47 -1.09
C ILE A 29 10.23 -4.60 0.20
N SER A 30 11.36 -5.30 0.17
CA SER A 30 12.27 -5.40 1.32
C SER A 30 12.78 -4.02 1.78
N GLY A 31 13.12 -3.13 0.84
CA GLY A 31 13.49 -1.76 1.16
C GLY A 31 12.39 -0.98 1.89
N ILE A 32 11.14 -1.13 1.43
CA ILE A 32 9.97 -0.50 2.06
C ILE A 32 9.74 -1.06 3.47
N PHE A 33 9.72 -2.40 3.62
CA PHE A 33 9.57 -3.04 4.93
C PHE A 33 10.67 -2.60 5.91
N ASN A 34 11.93 -2.66 5.49
CA ASN A 34 13.08 -2.27 6.31
C ASN A 34 13.01 -0.81 6.77
N HIS A 35 12.47 0.09 5.94
CA HIS A 35 12.28 1.49 6.33
C HIS A 35 11.14 1.61 7.34
N LEU A 36 9.97 1.05 7.02
CA LEU A 36 8.77 1.16 7.84
C LEU A 36 8.96 0.56 9.23
N GLU A 37 9.62 -0.59 9.35
CA GLU A 37 9.96 -1.22 10.63
C GLU A 37 10.84 -0.33 11.53
N ARG A 38 11.63 0.58 10.94
CA ARG A 38 12.53 1.46 11.70
C ARG A 38 11.91 2.80 12.05
N THR A 39 10.91 3.25 11.29
CA THR A 39 10.38 4.61 11.39
C THR A 39 8.98 4.68 12.00
N SER A 40 8.23 3.58 12.01
CA SER A 40 6.79 3.62 12.25
C SER A 40 6.25 2.28 12.75
N ASP A 41 5.26 2.34 13.63
CA ASP A 41 4.45 1.17 13.99
C ASP A 41 3.22 1.12 13.05
N CYS A 42 3.39 0.49 11.89
CA CYS A 42 2.37 0.43 10.84
C CYS A 42 2.04 -1.01 10.42
N ASN A 43 0.77 -1.26 10.15
CA ASN A 43 0.29 -2.49 9.55
C ASN A 43 0.40 -2.42 8.02
N ILE A 44 1.09 -3.38 7.42
CA ILE A 44 1.30 -3.41 5.97
C ILE A 44 0.34 -4.43 5.34
N CYS A 45 -0.46 -3.98 4.38
CA CYS A 45 -1.28 -4.82 3.52
C CYS A 45 -0.61 -4.95 2.15
N LEU A 46 -0.12 -6.14 1.82
CA LEU A 46 0.54 -6.41 0.55
C LEU A 46 -0.41 -7.13 -0.40
N MET A 47 -0.60 -6.57 -1.59
CA MET A 47 -1.45 -7.09 -2.66
C MET A 47 -0.62 -7.37 -3.91
N GLN A 48 -0.76 -8.58 -4.47
CA GLN A 48 -0.14 -8.94 -5.75
C GLN A 48 -1.14 -8.76 -6.90
N SER A 49 -0.90 -7.81 -7.79
CA SER A 49 -1.90 -7.39 -8.79
C SER A 49 -2.24 -8.46 -9.83
N VAL A 50 -1.34 -9.42 -10.08
CA VAL A 50 -1.63 -10.57 -10.98
C VAL A 50 -2.74 -11.47 -10.41
N GLU A 51 -2.78 -11.63 -9.09
CA GLU A 51 -3.77 -12.49 -8.41
C GLU A 51 -4.96 -11.66 -7.91
N ASN A 52 -4.72 -10.41 -7.55
CA ASN A 52 -5.69 -9.54 -6.91
C ASN A 52 -5.45 -8.07 -7.28
N PRO A 53 -5.86 -7.63 -8.49
CA PRO A 53 -5.55 -6.30 -9.01
C PRO A 53 -6.14 -5.19 -8.14
N ILE A 54 -5.43 -4.07 -8.03
CA ILE A 54 -5.98 -2.86 -7.41
C ILE A 54 -7.07 -2.28 -8.34
N THR A 55 -8.17 -1.84 -7.75
CA THR A 55 -9.35 -1.31 -8.45
C THR A 55 -9.79 0.00 -7.80
N PRO A 56 -10.55 0.86 -8.49
CA PRO A 56 -11.17 2.05 -7.89
C PRO A 56 -11.93 1.75 -6.60
N GLU A 57 -12.67 0.64 -6.57
CA GLU A 57 -13.41 0.20 -5.37
C GLU A 57 -12.48 -0.07 -4.18
N LYS A 58 -11.32 -0.70 -4.41
CA LYS A 58 -10.33 -0.96 -3.36
C LYS A 58 -9.68 0.31 -2.84
N ILE A 59 -9.54 1.34 -3.68
CA ILE A 59 -9.07 2.66 -3.25
C ILE A 59 -10.13 3.30 -2.34
N SER A 60 -11.41 3.31 -2.75
CA SER A 60 -12.50 3.81 -1.90
C SER A 60 -12.62 3.04 -0.58
N ASN A 61 -12.38 1.73 -0.58
CA ASN A 61 -12.37 0.92 0.64
C ASN A 61 -11.13 1.22 1.52
N ALA A 62 -9.99 1.53 0.92
CA ALA A 62 -8.79 1.97 1.64
C ALA A 62 -9.04 3.31 2.34
N GLU A 63 -9.73 4.25 1.68
CA GLU A 63 -10.13 5.53 2.28
C GLU A 63 -11.02 5.32 3.50
N LYS A 64 -12.08 4.52 3.35
CA LYS A 64 -13.00 4.18 4.45
C LYS A 64 -12.30 3.47 5.61
N SER A 65 -11.20 2.76 5.32
CA SER A 65 -10.41 2.01 6.30
C SER A 65 -9.29 2.83 6.92
N ASN A 66 -9.20 4.14 6.66
CA ASN A 66 -8.14 5.04 7.12
C ASN A 66 -6.73 4.52 6.77
N VAL A 67 -6.55 4.03 5.54
CA VAL A 67 -5.22 3.73 5.01
C VAL A 67 -4.42 5.03 4.93
N ALA A 68 -3.24 5.04 5.55
CA ALA A 68 -2.38 6.20 5.68
C ALA A 68 -1.52 6.45 4.43
N GLY A 69 -1.34 5.44 3.57
CA GLY A 69 -0.53 5.58 2.37
C GLY A 69 -0.66 4.41 1.40
N LEU A 70 -0.39 4.70 0.13
CA LEU A 70 -0.45 3.78 -0.99
C LEU A 70 0.89 3.67 -1.71
N PHE A 71 1.33 2.46 -1.98
CA PHE A 71 2.45 2.16 -2.87
C PHE A 71 1.93 1.32 -4.03
N ILE A 72 2.14 1.76 -5.27
CA ILE A 72 1.53 1.10 -6.44
C ILE A 72 2.59 0.89 -7.52
N SER A 73 2.76 -0.36 -7.95
CA SER A 73 3.48 -0.65 -9.19
C SER A 73 2.61 -0.22 -10.37
N LYS A 74 3.14 0.66 -11.24
CA LYS A 74 2.54 1.20 -12.47
C LYS A 74 1.08 0.77 -12.77
N ALA A 75 0.14 1.70 -12.65
CA ALA A 75 -1.23 1.54 -13.12
C ALA A 75 -1.32 1.87 -14.62
N GLU A 76 -2.01 1.03 -15.39
CA GLU A 76 -2.22 1.22 -16.84
C GLU A 76 -3.69 1.52 -17.20
N ASP A 77 -4.58 1.38 -16.23
CA ASP A 77 -6.02 1.57 -16.40
C ASP A 77 -6.45 3.02 -16.12
N ALA A 78 -7.23 3.61 -17.04
CA ALA A 78 -7.61 5.02 -16.97
C ALA A 78 -8.59 5.32 -15.82
N GLU A 79 -9.49 4.40 -15.48
CA GLU A 79 -10.41 4.56 -14.35
C GLU A 79 -9.67 4.47 -13.03
N LEU A 80 -8.75 3.52 -12.91
CA LEU A 80 -7.86 3.39 -11.75
C LEU A 80 -6.99 4.65 -11.59
N MET A 81 -6.43 5.19 -12.67
CA MET A 81 -5.64 6.41 -12.61
C MET A 81 -6.47 7.61 -12.13
N ARG A 82 -7.72 7.74 -12.57
CA ARG A 82 -8.62 8.78 -12.04
C ARG A 82 -8.89 8.59 -10.55
N ALA A 83 -9.22 7.38 -10.13
CA ALA A 83 -9.43 7.08 -8.71
C ALA A 83 -8.19 7.37 -7.85
N LEU A 84 -6.99 7.13 -8.38
CA LEU A 84 -5.72 7.44 -7.71
C LEU A 84 -5.40 8.93 -7.67
N VAL A 85 -5.90 9.72 -8.62
CA VAL A 85 -5.73 11.19 -8.60
C VAL A 85 -6.74 11.83 -7.64
N ASP A 86 -7.95 11.29 -7.57
CA ASP A 86 -9.04 11.84 -6.76
C ASP A 86 -8.96 11.42 -5.29
N THR A 87 -8.19 10.38 -4.97
CA THR A 87 -8.05 9.90 -3.59
C THR A 87 -7.26 10.89 -2.71
N PRO A 88 -7.69 11.15 -1.46
CA PRO A 88 -6.93 11.97 -0.53
C PRO A 88 -5.73 11.22 0.09
N ILE A 89 -5.59 9.91 -0.18
CA ILE A 89 -4.52 9.10 0.41
C ILE A 89 -3.19 9.42 -0.27
N PRO A 90 -2.13 9.77 0.49
CA PRO A 90 -0.79 9.95 -0.07
C PRO A 90 -0.32 8.69 -0.80
N MET A 91 0.19 8.84 -2.03
CA MET A 91 0.63 7.71 -2.85
C MET A 91 2.02 7.88 -3.45
N ALA A 92 2.70 6.76 -3.66
CA ALA A 92 3.95 6.67 -4.41
C ALA A 92 3.88 5.57 -5.46
N VAL A 93 4.31 5.90 -6.69
CA VAL A 93 4.44 4.93 -7.78
C VAL A 93 5.81 4.27 -7.71
N ILE A 94 5.82 2.94 -7.73
CA ILE A 94 7.04 2.14 -7.70
C ILE A 94 7.37 1.66 -9.10
N GLY A 95 8.57 1.99 -9.57
CA GLY A 95 9.17 1.42 -10.76
C GLY A 95 9.77 0.05 -10.46
N ILE A 96 9.29 -0.99 -11.15
CA ILE A 96 9.88 -2.33 -11.10
C ILE A 96 10.40 -2.63 -12.50
N LYS A 97 11.69 -2.89 -12.60
CA LYS A 97 12.33 -3.30 -13.85
C LYS A 97 11.99 -4.76 -14.12
N ASP A 98 11.48 -5.02 -15.33
CA ASP A 98 11.24 -6.37 -15.85
C ASP A 98 12.54 -7.15 -16.11
#